data_AF-A0A2V8CJX5-F1
#
_entry.id   AF-A0A2V8CJX5-F1
#
_cell.length_a   1.000
_cell.length_b   1.000
_cell.length_c   1.000
_cell.angle_alpha   90.00
_cell.angle_beta   90.00
_cell.angle_gamma   90.00
#
_symmetry.space_group_name_H-M   'P 1'
#
loop_
_entity.id
_entity.type
_entity.pdbx_description
1 polymer ?
#
loop_
_entity_poly.entity_id
_entity_poly.type
_entity_poly.pdbx_seq_one_letter_code
_entity_poly.pdbx_strand_id
1 'polypeptide(L)'
;MARRRRSHRCTLLRRLRSHRVVDRACRIEIVRTGRYIRPTRLTRAAATGSALAIVISAAFALTRYRGLPDVLVVHFMRGGVPNGWQYKTYARVLMPVFVQLALALTLGSIAALLLSRSHGEHDRDAPDVKVAAAAAEAVALLTFIWIAFQAYATFALIAMWQREHAGLYAYNAVELAGVILTGVVAARAYAQLRAPAPRPFVPEHWRFGQLYKNADDPALFVPTRAGDRWTLNFGRPVAVALMGVILIVGIVAPALILGLSLR
;
A
#
# COMPACT_ATOMS: atom_id res chain seq x y z
N MET A 1 -24.70 70.54 13.45
CA MET A 1 -25.47 69.28 13.63
C MET A 1 -24.54 68.08 13.48
N ALA A 2 -24.60 67.16 14.44
CA ALA A 2 -24.23 65.73 14.48
C ALA A 2 -23.18 65.15 13.49
N ARG A 3 -22.02 64.62 13.95
CA ARG A 3 -21.78 63.20 14.41
C ARG A 3 -21.97 62.17 13.26
N ARG A 4 -21.05 61.26 12.91
CA ARG A 4 -20.21 60.38 13.75
C ARG A 4 -19.18 59.59 12.90
N ARG A 5 -17.95 59.51 13.45
CA ARG A 5 -17.08 58.31 13.62
C ARG A 5 -16.44 57.63 12.40
N ARG A 6 -15.26 58.16 12.03
CA ARG A 6 -14.06 57.34 11.82
C ARG A 6 -13.58 56.81 13.18
N SER A 7 -13.45 55.50 13.36
CA SER A 7 -12.58 54.90 14.39
C SER A 7 -11.35 54.36 13.64
N HIS A 8 -10.12 54.86 13.77
CA HIS A 8 -9.40 55.30 14.97
C HIS A 8 -9.63 54.37 16.16
N ARG A 9 -9.31 53.09 15.96
CA ARG A 9 -8.96 52.14 17.02
C ARG A 9 -8.14 51.01 16.41
N CYS A 10 -6.84 51.24 16.30
CA CYS A 10 -5.78 50.20 16.34
C CYS A 10 -4.38 50.82 16.15
N THR A 11 -4.29 52.14 15.93
CA THR A 11 -3.06 52.90 16.08
C THR A 11 -3.07 53.57 17.45
N LEU A 12 -2.02 53.33 18.21
CA LEU A 12 -1.72 53.95 19.50
C LEU A 12 -2.55 53.46 20.70
N LEU A 13 -2.23 52.26 21.19
CA LEU A 13 -1.93 52.09 22.61
C LEU A 13 -1.22 50.76 22.84
N ARG A 14 -0.09 50.87 23.54
CA ARG A 14 0.55 49.86 24.38
C ARG A 14 1.21 48.70 23.64
N ARG A 15 2.51 48.85 23.38
CA ARG A 15 3.60 48.52 24.32
C ARG A 15 3.67 47.02 24.61
N LEU A 16 4.78 46.44 24.14
CA LEU A 16 5.37 45.21 24.66
C LEU A 16 4.46 43.99 24.63
N ARG A 17 4.09 43.52 23.43
CA ARG A 17 3.72 42.11 23.24
C ARG A 17 3.98 41.66 21.80
N SER A 18 5.19 41.14 21.63
CA SER A 18 5.58 40.08 20.69
C SER A 18 5.14 40.20 19.23
N HIS A 19 5.91 40.94 18.43
CA HIS A 19 6.00 40.70 16.97
C HIS A 19 6.34 39.23 16.65
N ARG A 20 7.03 38.52 17.54
CA ARG A 20 7.35 37.08 17.38
C ARG A 20 6.15 36.14 17.42
N VAL A 21 5.01 36.52 18.00
CA VAL A 21 3.87 35.59 18.17
C VAL A 21 2.96 35.58 16.95
N VAL A 22 2.79 36.73 16.28
CA VAL A 22 1.98 36.81 15.04
C VAL A 22 2.73 36.18 13.87
N ASP A 23 4.05 36.38 13.77
CA ASP A 23 4.90 35.69 12.79
C ASP A 23 4.98 34.19 13.02
N ARG A 24 4.92 33.74 14.28
CA ARG A 24 4.84 32.31 14.60
C ARG A 24 3.48 31.74 14.28
N ALA A 25 2.37 32.42 14.54
CA ALA A 25 1.04 31.92 14.20
C ALA A 25 0.89 31.73 12.67
N CYS A 26 1.32 32.70 11.87
CA CYS A 26 1.31 32.59 10.40
C CYS A 26 2.30 31.52 9.88
N ARG A 27 3.47 31.38 10.52
CA ARG A 27 4.46 30.34 10.17
C ARG A 27 4.08 28.94 10.68
N ILE A 28 3.27 28.83 11.73
CA ILE A 28 2.74 27.57 12.27
C ILE A 28 1.57 27.06 11.41
N GLU A 29 0.80 27.97 10.79
CA GLU A 29 -0.26 27.62 9.84
C GLU A 29 0.31 27.06 8.52
N ILE A 30 1.50 27.51 8.09
CA ILE A 30 2.19 27.00 6.89
C ILE A 30 2.87 25.63 7.11
N VAL A 31 3.10 25.20 8.36
CA VAL A 31 3.80 23.92 8.65
C VAL A 31 2.84 22.71 8.68
N ARG A 32 1.54 22.92 8.53
CA ARG A 32 0.56 21.83 8.40
C ARG A 32 -0.31 22.06 7.18
N THR A 33 0.06 21.47 6.05
CA THR A 33 -0.84 20.60 5.25
C THR A 33 -0.13 20.17 3.96
N GLY A 34 -0.02 18.86 3.75
CA GLY A 34 0.42 18.29 2.45
C GLY A 34 1.54 17.25 2.48
N ARG A 35 1.78 16.52 3.59
CA ARG A 35 2.81 15.46 3.66
C ARG A 35 2.52 14.21 2.81
N TYR A 36 1.35 14.14 2.18
CA TYR A 36 0.89 12.97 1.43
C TYR A 36 0.16 13.39 0.15
N ILE A 37 0.43 12.67 -0.93
CA ILE A 37 -0.36 12.73 -2.15
C ILE A 37 -1.77 12.26 -1.82
N ARG A 38 -2.80 13.00 -2.24
CA ARG A 38 -4.18 12.60 -1.97
C ARG A 38 -4.46 11.28 -2.71
N PRO A 39 -4.85 10.20 -1.99
CA PRO A 39 -5.14 8.93 -2.63
C PRO A 39 -6.33 9.08 -3.59
N THR A 40 -6.31 8.33 -4.69
CA THR A 40 -7.43 8.27 -5.62
C THR A 40 -8.67 7.67 -4.94
N ARG A 41 -9.85 7.89 -5.53
CA ARG A 41 -11.09 7.26 -5.03
C ARG A 41 -10.97 5.73 -5.00
N LEU A 42 -10.36 5.16 -6.03
CA LEU A 42 -10.11 3.72 -6.14
C LEU A 42 -9.14 3.22 -5.06
N THR A 43 -8.04 3.95 -4.81
CA THR A 43 -7.10 3.61 -3.74
C THR A 43 -7.79 3.53 -2.38
N ARG A 44 -8.63 4.53 -2.06
CA ARG A 44 -9.39 4.54 -0.80
C ARG A 44 -10.41 3.42 -0.75
N ALA A 45 -11.16 3.19 -1.82
CA ALA A 45 -12.14 2.11 -1.89
C ALA A 45 -11.48 0.73 -1.72
N ALA A 46 -10.33 0.50 -2.36
CA ALA A 46 -9.57 -0.74 -2.24
C ALA A 46 -9.02 -0.94 -0.82
N ALA A 47 -8.49 0.12 -0.18
CA ALA A 47 -8.02 0.05 1.20
C ALA A 47 -9.15 -0.25 2.19
N THR A 48 -10.29 0.46 2.07
CA THR A 48 -11.47 0.20 2.91
C THR A 48 -12.03 -1.19 2.67
N GLY A 49 -12.15 -1.61 1.41
CA GLY A 49 -12.59 -2.95 1.03
C GLY A 49 -11.68 -4.04 1.59
N SER A 50 -10.36 -3.82 1.58
CA SER A 50 -9.38 -4.74 2.16
C SER A 50 -9.56 -4.89 3.67
N ALA A 51 -9.70 -3.76 4.39
CA ALA A 51 -9.92 -3.77 5.83
C ALA A 51 -11.23 -4.48 6.20
N LEU A 52 -12.32 -4.20 5.46
CA LEU A 52 -13.61 -4.88 5.66
C LEU A 52 -13.50 -6.38 5.39
N ALA A 53 -12.86 -6.78 4.28
CA ALA A 53 -12.67 -8.18 3.94
C ALA A 53 -11.89 -8.94 5.01
N ILE A 54 -10.85 -8.33 5.60
CA ILE A 54 -10.09 -8.91 6.72
C ILE A 54 -10.99 -9.12 7.94
N VAL A 55 -11.72 -8.07 8.35
CA VAL A 55 -12.60 -8.13 9.52
C VAL A 55 -13.71 -9.17 9.32
N ILE A 56 -14.33 -9.21 8.14
CA ILE A 56 -15.36 -10.19 7.80
C ILE A 56 -14.78 -11.60 7.81
N SER A 57 -13.60 -11.82 7.24
CA SER A 57 -12.95 -13.14 7.20
C SER A 57 -12.62 -13.63 8.61
N ALA A 58 -12.09 -12.76 9.46
CA ALA A 58 -11.78 -13.06 10.86
C ALA A 58 -13.06 -13.39 11.65
N ALA A 59 -14.09 -12.55 11.55
CA ALA A 59 -15.37 -12.79 12.22
C ALA A 59 -16.03 -14.09 11.75
N PHE A 60 -16.02 -14.35 10.44
CA PHE A 60 -16.54 -15.59 9.86
C PHE A 60 -15.79 -16.81 10.41
N ALA A 61 -14.46 -16.79 10.41
CA ALA A 61 -13.66 -17.90 10.92
C ALA A 61 -13.87 -18.15 12.41
N LEU A 62 -13.89 -17.09 13.23
CA LEU A 62 -14.07 -17.20 14.68
C LEU A 62 -15.46 -17.69 15.07
N THR A 63 -16.52 -17.25 14.37
CA THR A 63 -17.89 -17.69 14.64
C THR A 63 -18.13 -19.15 14.27
N ARG A 64 -17.40 -19.67 13.27
CA ARG A 64 -17.50 -21.07 12.84
C ARG A 64 -16.56 -22.01 13.57
N TYR A 65 -15.55 -21.49 14.26
CA TYR A 65 -14.51 -22.27 14.94
C TYR A 65 -15.05 -23.38 15.86
N ARG A 66 -16.08 -23.07 16.66
CA ARG A 66 -16.67 -24.04 17.62
C ARG A 66 -17.35 -25.22 16.93
N GLY A 67 -17.90 -25.02 15.72
CA GLY A 67 -18.59 -26.06 14.97
C GLY A 67 -17.67 -26.91 14.08
N LEU A 68 -16.36 -26.67 14.11
CA LEU A 68 -15.40 -27.46 13.34
C LEU A 68 -14.99 -28.73 14.11
N PRO A 69 -14.72 -29.85 13.42
CA PRO A 69 -14.16 -31.05 14.04
C PRO A 69 -12.86 -30.76 14.79
N ASP A 70 -12.56 -31.52 15.84
CA ASP A 70 -11.33 -31.36 16.62
C ASP A 70 -10.07 -31.82 15.86
N VAL A 71 -10.26 -32.68 14.86
CA VAL A 71 -9.23 -33.14 13.95
C VAL A 71 -9.58 -32.69 12.53
N LEU A 72 -8.74 -31.84 11.96
CA LEU A 72 -8.93 -31.26 10.63
C LEU A 72 -8.14 -32.03 9.59
N VAL A 73 -8.77 -32.35 8.46
CA VAL A 73 -8.06 -32.86 7.28
C VAL A 73 -7.30 -31.69 6.63
N VAL A 74 -6.00 -31.86 6.44
CA VAL A 74 -5.11 -30.86 5.83
C VAL A 74 -4.48 -31.32 4.52
N HIS A 75 -4.53 -32.63 4.24
CA HIS A 75 -4.00 -33.19 3.01
C HIS A 75 -4.91 -34.31 2.49
N PHE A 76 -5.08 -34.30 1.16
CA PHE A 76 -5.86 -35.29 0.43
C PHE A 76 -4.97 -35.94 -0.63
N MET A 77 -5.09 -37.25 -0.79
CA MET A 77 -4.51 -37.94 -1.92
C MET A 77 -5.26 -37.60 -3.22
N ARG A 78 -4.63 -37.92 -4.34
CA ARG A 78 -5.32 -37.97 -5.63
C ARG A 78 -6.51 -38.93 -5.51
N GLY A 79 -7.70 -38.45 -5.85
CA GLY A 79 -8.97 -39.18 -5.61
C GLY A 79 -9.78 -38.70 -4.41
N GLY A 80 -9.28 -37.69 -3.65
CA GLY A 80 -10.06 -37.04 -2.59
C GLY A 80 -10.12 -37.81 -1.28
N VAL A 81 -9.27 -38.83 -1.11
CA VAL A 81 -9.16 -39.59 0.14
C VAL A 81 -8.27 -38.81 1.12
N PRO A 82 -8.75 -38.47 2.33
CA PRO A 82 -7.92 -37.89 3.38
C PRO A 82 -6.73 -38.78 3.73
N ASN A 83 -5.53 -38.21 3.82
CA ASN A 83 -4.35 -38.93 4.32
C ASN A 83 -3.46 -38.07 5.25
N GLY A 84 -3.88 -36.86 5.59
CA GLY A 84 -3.17 -35.99 6.52
C GLY A 84 -4.14 -35.24 7.43
N TRP A 85 -3.92 -35.36 8.74
CA TRP A 85 -4.75 -34.79 9.77
C TRP A 85 -3.93 -33.95 10.74
N GLN A 86 -4.55 -32.92 11.29
CA GLN A 86 -3.95 -32.03 12.27
C GLN A 86 -4.99 -31.57 13.27
N TYR A 87 -4.59 -31.34 14.52
CA TYR A 87 -5.51 -30.81 15.54
C TYR A 87 -6.04 -29.43 15.17
N LYS A 88 -7.29 -29.15 15.50
CA LYS A 88 -7.88 -27.82 15.36
C LYS A 88 -7.15 -26.84 16.29
N THR A 89 -6.66 -25.74 15.73
CA THR A 89 -6.10 -24.61 16.48
C THR A 89 -6.58 -23.30 15.86
N TYR A 90 -6.67 -22.25 16.66
CA TYR A 90 -6.99 -20.91 16.16
C TYR A 90 -6.04 -20.49 15.05
N ALA A 91 -4.74 -20.77 15.20
CA ALA A 91 -3.73 -20.39 14.22
C ALA A 91 -3.97 -21.04 12.85
N ARG A 92 -4.40 -22.30 12.83
CA ARG A 92 -4.65 -23.06 11.60
C ARG A 92 -5.93 -22.59 10.90
N VAL A 93 -7.00 -22.34 11.66
CA VAL A 93 -8.28 -21.86 11.09
C VAL A 93 -8.16 -20.41 10.60
N LEU A 94 -7.36 -19.57 11.28
CA LEU A 94 -7.12 -18.17 10.92
C LEU A 94 -5.95 -17.96 9.95
N MET A 95 -5.33 -19.02 9.44
CA MET A 95 -4.18 -18.89 8.53
C MET A 95 -4.45 -17.94 7.35
N PRO A 96 -5.58 -18.03 6.63
CA PRO A 96 -5.88 -17.08 5.55
C PRO A 96 -5.96 -15.62 6.03
N VAL A 97 -6.46 -15.38 7.25
CA VAL A 97 -6.54 -14.03 7.85
C VAL A 97 -5.15 -13.49 8.14
N PHE A 98 -4.22 -14.31 8.64
CA PHE A 98 -2.83 -13.89 8.81
C PHE A 98 -2.16 -13.57 7.47
N VAL A 99 -2.45 -14.33 6.42
CA VAL A 99 -1.99 -14.00 5.06
C VAL A 99 -2.57 -12.67 4.59
N GLN A 100 -3.86 -12.41 4.82
CA GLN A 100 -4.46 -11.10 4.49
C GLN A 100 -3.78 -9.95 5.24
N LEU A 101 -3.50 -10.12 6.53
CA LEU A 101 -2.81 -9.12 7.33
C LEU A 101 -1.38 -8.89 6.81
N ALA A 102 -0.65 -9.94 6.49
CA ALA A 102 0.69 -9.83 5.91
C ALA A 102 0.66 -9.09 4.55
N LEU A 103 -0.28 -9.42 3.67
CA LEU A 103 -0.47 -8.72 2.38
C LEU A 103 -0.84 -7.25 2.60
N ALA A 104 -1.78 -6.96 3.49
CA ALA A 104 -2.21 -5.60 3.80
C ALA A 104 -1.08 -4.76 4.38
N LEU A 105 -0.27 -5.33 5.29
CA LEU A 105 0.86 -4.64 5.89
C LEU A 105 1.96 -4.39 4.85
N THR A 106 2.34 -5.39 4.07
CA THR A 106 3.44 -5.28 3.11
C THR A 106 3.08 -4.37 1.93
N LEU A 107 2.04 -4.71 1.18
CA LEU A 107 1.62 -3.96 0.00
C LEU A 107 0.99 -2.61 0.38
N GLY A 108 0.26 -2.56 1.50
CA GLY A 108 -0.25 -1.29 2.04
C GLY A 108 0.86 -0.34 2.47
N SER A 109 1.96 -0.85 3.04
CA SER A 109 3.15 -0.02 3.34
C SER A 109 3.79 0.50 2.06
N ILE A 110 3.90 -0.31 1.00
CA ILE A 110 4.39 0.13 -0.31
C ILE A 110 3.50 1.25 -0.86
N ALA A 111 2.18 1.06 -0.87
CA ALA A 111 1.23 2.09 -1.33
C ALA A 111 1.32 3.37 -0.49
N ALA A 112 1.45 3.26 0.83
CA ALA A 112 1.61 4.39 1.73
C ALA A 112 2.94 5.14 1.49
N LEU A 113 4.03 4.41 1.25
CA LEU A 113 5.33 4.99 0.92
C LEU A 113 5.29 5.70 -0.44
N LEU A 114 4.67 5.11 -1.46
CA LEU A 114 4.48 5.75 -2.77
C LEU A 114 3.68 7.06 -2.67
N LEU A 115 2.72 7.14 -1.75
CA LEU A 115 1.95 8.36 -1.49
C LEU A 115 2.65 9.34 -0.54
N SER A 116 3.71 8.92 0.15
CA SER A 116 4.44 9.79 1.10
C SER A 116 5.38 10.74 0.35
N ARG A 117 5.24 12.05 0.57
CA ARG A 117 6.14 13.06 0.01
C ARG A 117 6.72 13.93 1.12
N SER A 118 8.04 14.03 1.15
CA SER A 118 8.73 14.71 2.26
C SER A 118 8.76 16.24 2.11
N HIS A 119 8.78 16.81 0.90
CA HIS A 119 8.92 18.26 0.70
C HIS A 119 8.28 18.72 -0.61
N GLY A 120 7.68 19.93 -0.61
CA GLY A 120 7.30 20.69 -1.80
C GLY A 120 5.79 20.85 -1.99
N GLU A 121 5.28 22.05 -1.69
CA GLU A 121 3.97 22.51 -2.11
C GLU A 121 4.05 22.93 -3.58
N HIS A 122 4.19 22.00 -4.52
CA HIS A 122 4.21 22.32 -5.95
C HIS A 122 3.50 21.26 -6.80
N ASP A 123 2.61 21.81 -7.62
CA ASP A 123 1.80 21.27 -8.71
C ASP A 123 1.21 19.86 -8.54
N ARG A 124 -0.09 19.83 -8.22
CA ARG A 124 -0.89 18.58 -8.18
C ARG A 124 -0.93 17.90 -9.55
N ASP A 125 -0.62 18.64 -10.61
CA ASP A 125 -0.57 18.14 -11.97
C ASP A 125 0.80 17.66 -12.43
N ALA A 126 1.81 17.73 -11.55
CA ALA A 126 3.16 17.26 -11.84
C ALA A 126 3.14 15.78 -12.31
N PRO A 127 3.88 15.43 -13.37
CA PRO A 127 3.90 14.07 -13.91
C PRO A 127 4.31 12.99 -12.90
N ASP A 128 5.23 13.30 -11.99
CA ASP A 128 5.70 12.37 -10.96
C ASP A 128 4.62 12.03 -9.93
N VAL A 129 3.78 13.02 -9.58
CA VAL A 129 2.65 12.85 -8.63
C VAL A 129 1.59 11.93 -9.23
N LYS A 130 1.28 12.12 -10.53
CA LYS A 130 0.33 11.27 -11.26
C LYS A 130 0.84 9.83 -11.34
N VAL A 131 2.13 9.65 -11.61
CA VAL A 131 2.80 8.35 -11.65
C VAL A 131 2.79 7.66 -10.28
N ALA A 132 3.14 8.39 -9.21
CA ALA A 132 3.12 7.85 -7.86
C ALA A 132 1.72 7.44 -7.41
N ALA A 133 0.71 8.28 -7.71
CA ALA A 133 -0.69 7.98 -7.41
C ALA A 133 -1.21 6.76 -8.21
N ALA A 134 -0.86 6.65 -9.49
CA ALA A 134 -1.23 5.51 -10.34
C ALA A 134 -0.56 4.21 -9.86
N ALA A 135 0.72 4.26 -9.49
CA ALA A 135 1.43 3.12 -8.92
C ALA A 135 0.82 2.70 -7.57
N ALA A 136 0.52 3.65 -6.68
CA ALA A 136 -0.13 3.38 -5.40
C ALA A 136 -1.55 2.80 -5.58
N GLU A 137 -2.32 3.31 -6.56
CA GLU A 137 -3.62 2.76 -6.92
C GLU A 137 -3.52 1.31 -7.39
N ALA A 138 -2.56 1.02 -8.27
CA ALA A 138 -2.33 -0.33 -8.76
C ALA A 138 -1.98 -1.29 -7.61
N VAL A 139 -1.04 -0.89 -6.74
CA VAL A 139 -0.66 -1.69 -5.56
C VAL A 139 -1.86 -1.90 -4.63
N ALA A 140 -2.68 -0.87 -4.37
CA ALA A 140 -3.86 -0.99 -3.52
C ALA A 140 -4.92 -1.93 -4.13
N LEU A 141 -5.15 -1.87 -5.44
CA LEU A 141 -6.07 -2.77 -6.14
C LEU A 141 -5.58 -4.22 -6.12
N LEU A 142 -4.29 -4.45 -6.37
CA LEU A 142 -3.70 -5.79 -6.25
C LEU A 142 -3.84 -6.34 -4.82
N THR A 143 -3.58 -5.49 -3.82
CA THR A 143 -3.75 -5.84 -2.40
C THR A 143 -5.19 -6.28 -2.14
N PHE A 144 -6.17 -5.50 -2.61
CA PHE A 144 -7.59 -5.83 -2.44
C PHE A 144 -7.98 -7.13 -3.15
N ILE A 145 -7.55 -7.35 -4.39
CA ILE A 145 -7.83 -8.58 -5.15
C ILE A 145 -7.36 -9.81 -4.37
N TRP A 146 -6.11 -9.80 -3.90
CA TRP A 146 -5.54 -10.96 -3.20
C TRP A 146 -6.08 -11.12 -1.78
N ILE A 147 -6.47 -10.05 -1.10
CA ILE A 147 -7.19 -10.13 0.18
C ILE A 147 -8.60 -10.72 0.00
N ALA A 148 -9.32 -10.31 -1.05
CA ALA A 148 -10.64 -10.84 -1.38
C ALA A 148 -10.56 -12.33 -1.75
N PHE A 149 -9.53 -12.73 -2.49
CA PHE A 149 -9.22 -14.14 -2.74
C PHE A 149 -8.97 -14.91 -1.43
N GLN A 150 -8.20 -14.36 -0.49
CA GLN A 150 -8.00 -15.00 0.81
C GLN A 150 -9.29 -15.06 1.65
N ALA A 151 -10.21 -14.09 1.49
CA ALA A 151 -11.52 -14.16 2.13
C ALA A 151 -12.34 -15.34 1.57
N TYR A 152 -12.28 -15.55 0.26
CA TYR A 152 -12.86 -16.73 -0.38
C TYR A 152 -12.17 -18.03 0.08
N ALA A 153 -10.85 -18.05 0.18
CA ALA A 153 -10.10 -19.20 0.68
C ALA A 153 -10.51 -19.57 2.12
N THR A 154 -10.73 -18.55 2.97
CA THR A 154 -11.27 -18.75 4.34
C THR A 154 -12.62 -19.45 4.31
N PHE A 155 -13.53 -18.96 3.45
CA PHE A 155 -14.83 -19.59 3.25
C PHE A 155 -14.71 -21.03 2.76
N ALA A 156 -13.92 -21.26 1.72
CA ALA A 156 -13.75 -22.57 1.10
C ALA A 156 -13.16 -23.61 2.06
N LEU A 157 -12.14 -23.23 2.85
CA LEU A 157 -11.52 -24.10 3.85
C LEU A 157 -12.50 -24.49 4.96
N ILE A 158 -13.26 -23.53 5.48
CA ILE A 158 -14.26 -23.81 6.53
C ILE A 158 -15.38 -24.68 5.98
N ALA A 159 -15.87 -24.41 4.77
CA ALA A 159 -16.89 -25.23 4.13
C ALA A 159 -16.39 -26.66 3.87
N MET A 160 -15.13 -26.82 3.47
CA MET A 160 -14.47 -28.12 3.29
C MET A 160 -14.44 -28.90 4.61
N TRP A 161 -13.99 -28.29 5.71
CA TRP A 161 -13.93 -28.94 7.02
C TRP A 161 -15.31 -29.27 7.60
N GLN A 162 -16.33 -28.45 7.34
CA GLN A 162 -17.70 -28.73 7.81
C GLN A 162 -18.37 -29.86 7.05
N ARG A 163 -17.99 -30.08 5.78
CA ARG A 163 -18.58 -31.10 4.91
C ARG A 163 -17.78 -32.40 4.86
N GLU A 164 -16.55 -32.38 5.39
CA GLU A 164 -15.58 -33.49 5.29
C GLU A 164 -15.33 -33.95 3.84
N HIS A 165 -15.58 -33.07 2.87
CA HIS A 165 -15.42 -33.37 1.45
C HIS A 165 -14.09 -32.82 0.94
N ALA A 166 -13.42 -33.62 0.10
CA ALA A 166 -12.23 -33.17 -0.60
C ALA A 166 -12.58 -32.13 -1.67
N GLY A 167 -12.03 -30.93 -1.53
CA GLY A 167 -12.08 -29.90 -2.56
C GLY A 167 -12.43 -28.52 -2.03
N LEU A 168 -11.70 -27.53 -2.52
CA LEU A 168 -12.01 -26.12 -2.33
C LEU A 168 -12.89 -25.69 -3.51
N TYR A 169 -14.21 -25.68 -3.31
CA TYR A 169 -15.20 -25.29 -4.32
C TYR A 169 -14.73 -24.06 -5.08
N ALA A 170 -14.82 -24.07 -6.41
CA ALA A 170 -14.43 -23.01 -7.34
C ALA A 170 -13.09 -22.28 -7.07
N TYR A 171 -12.19 -22.83 -6.24
CA TYR A 171 -10.97 -22.15 -5.80
C TYR A 171 -10.09 -21.76 -6.97
N ASN A 172 -9.81 -22.71 -7.88
CA ASN A 172 -9.01 -22.46 -9.07
C ASN A 172 -9.65 -21.44 -10.01
N ALA A 173 -10.99 -21.39 -10.07
CA ALA A 173 -11.70 -20.41 -10.88
C ALA A 173 -11.62 -19.00 -10.28
N VAL A 174 -11.76 -18.88 -8.95
CA VAL A 174 -11.59 -17.59 -8.25
C VAL A 174 -10.13 -17.14 -8.28
N GLU A 175 -9.18 -18.06 -8.17
CA GLU A 175 -7.75 -17.79 -8.34
C GLU A 175 -7.44 -17.27 -9.75
N LEU A 176 -7.92 -17.98 -10.78
CA LEU A 176 -7.77 -17.54 -12.17
C LEU A 176 -8.38 -16.16 -12.39
N ALA A 177 -9.56 -15.88 -11.83
CA ALA A 177 -10.16 -14.55 -11.88
C ALA A 177 -9.25 -13.50 -11.22
N GLY A 178 -8.64 -13.82 -10.07
CA GLY A 178 -7.66 -12.95 -9.40
C GLY A 178 -6.42 -12.67 -10.25
N VAL A 179 -5.91 -13.68 -10.97
CA VAL A 179 -4.79 -13.55 -11.91
C VAL A 179 -5.18 -12.67 -13.10
N ILE A 180 -6.35 -12.89 -13.69
CA ILE A 180 -6.86 -12.07 -14.80
C ILE A 180 -7.01 -10.61 -14.37
N LEU A 181 -7.63 -10.37 -13.20
CA LEU A 181 -7.78 -9.02 -12.65
C LEU A 181 -6.43 -8.36 -12.35
N THR A 182 -5.46 -9.13 -11.86
CA THR A 182 -4.07 -8.66 -11.70
C THR A 182 -3.48 -8.20 -13.04
N GLY A 183 -3.68 -8.98 -14.12
CA GLY A 183 -3.25 -8.60 -15.47
C GLY A 183 -3.94 -7.32 -15.98
N VAL A 184 -5.24 -7.17 -15.72
CA VAL A 184 -6.00 -5.95 -16.07
C VAL A 184 -5.45 -4.73 -15.31
N VAL A 185 -5.22 -4.85 -14.01
CA VAL A 185 -4.64 -3.77 -13.19
C VAL A 185 -3.23 -3.41 -13.67
N ALA A 186 -2.40 -4.42 -13.98
CA ALA A 186 -1.05 -4.22 -14.50
C ALA A 186 -1.06 -3.51 -15.86
N ALA A 187 -1.92 -3.93 -16.79
CA ALA A 187 -2.07 -3.29 -18.10
C ALA A 187 -2.55 -1.84 -17.97
N ARG A 188 -3.53 -1.59 -17.08
CA ARG A 188 -4.03 -0.24 -16.77
C ARG A 188 -2.95 0.63 -16.14
N ALA A 189 -2.12 0.10 -15.24
CA ALA A 189 -1.02 0.83 -14.63
C ALA A 189 0.07 1.15 -15.67
N TYR A 190 0.46 0.18 -16.49
CA TYR A 190 1.42 0.37 -17.57
C TYR A 190 0.97 1.46 -18.56
N ALA A 191 -0.30 1.47 -18.93
CA ALA A 191 -0.87 2.49 -19.82
C ALA A 191 -0.85 3.92 -19.21
N GLN A 192 -0.85 4.05 -17.88
CA GLN A 192 -0.72 5.33 -17.17
C GLN A 192 0.73 5.76 -16.95
N LEU A 193 1.65 4.80 -16.89
CA LEU A 193 3.09 4.98 -16.67
C LEU A 193 3.87 5.22 -17.96
N ARG A 194 3.24 5.85 -18.98
CA ARG A 194 3.86 6.12 -20.29
C ARG A 194 5.18 6.89 -20.15
N ALA A 195 5.99 6.81 -21.21
CA ALA A 195 7.31 7.41 -21.28
C ALA A 195 7.27 8.88 -20.82
N PRO A 196 8.11 9.25 -19.85
CA PRO A 196 8.18 10.62 -19.39
C PRO A 196 8.65 11.58 -20.48
N ALA A 197 8.35 12.88 -20.30
CA ALA A 197 9.04 13.91 -21.06
C ALA A 197 10.56 13.86 -20.73
N PRO A 198 11.45 13.81 -21.75
CA PRO A 198 12.88 13.81 -21.52
C PRO A 198 13.32 15.02 -20.69
N ARG A 199 14.22 14.80 -19.72
CA ARG A 199 14.86 15.88 -18.94
C ARG A 199 16.32 16.03 -19.35
N PRO A 200 16.91 17.23 -19.23
CA PRO A 200 18.34 17.43 -19.47
C PRO A 200 19.18 16.47 -18.62
N PHE A 201 20.17 15.84 -19.25
CA PHE A 201 21.08 14.93 -18.56
C PHE A 201 22.13 15.73 -17.79
N VAL A 202 22.18 15.54 -16.47
CA VAL A 202 23.17 16.15 -15.57
C VAL A 202 23.98 15.02 -14.92
N PRO A 203 25.27 14.82 -15.28
CA PRO A 203 26.08 13.68 -14.82
C PRO A 203 26.17 13.55 -13.29
N GLU A 204 26.21 14.68 -12.57
CA GLU A 204 26.42 14.77 -11.13
C GLU A 204 25.35 14.04 -10.30
N HIS A 205 24.13 13.91 -10.83
CA HIS A 205 23.00 13.26 -10.16
C HIS A 205 22.96 11.75 -10.38
N TRP A 206 23.81 11.18 -11.25
CA TRP A 206 23.80 9.74 -11.54
C TRP A 206 24.91 9.01 -10.79
N ARG A 207 24.59 7.82 -10.28
CA ARG A 207 25.51 6.91 -9.58
C ARG A 207 25.46 5.54 -10.26
N PHE A 208 26.62 4.91 -10.41
CA PHE A 208 26.78 3.63 -11.11
C PHE A 208 26.16 3.61 -12.52
N GLY A 209 26.04 4.77 -13.16
CA GLY A 209 25.47 4.92 -14.51
C GLY A 209 23.95 4.66 -14.64
N GLN A 210 23.25 4.32 -13.56
CA GLN A 210 21.83 3.92 -13.58
C GLN A 210 20.98 4.44 -12.42
N LEU A 211 21.57 4.73 -11.24
CA LEU A 211 20.83 5.17 -10.06
C LEU A 211 20.82 6.70 -9.99
N TYR A 212 19.63 7.29 -10.03
CA TYR A 212 19.47 8.73 -9.85
C TYR A 212 19.46 9.08 -8.36
N LYS A 213 20.27 10.06 -7.96
CA LYS A 213 20.37 10.55 -6.58
C LYS A 213 20.52 12.08 -6.59
N ASN A 214 19.43 12.78 -6.27
CA ASN A 214 19.43 14.21 -6.04
C ASN A 214 18.55 14.55 -4.82
N ALA A 215 19.14 15.10 -3.76
CA ALA A 215 18.43 15.49 -2.54
C ALA A 215 17.59 16.77 -2.74
N ASP A 216 17.95 17.60 -3.73
CA ASP A 216 17.28 18.86 -4.02
C ASP A 216 16.03 18.65 -4.90
N ASP A 217 15.99 17.62 -5.75
CA ASP A 217 14.81 17.28 -6.58
C ASP A 217 13.69 16.63 -5.73
N PRO A 218 12.51 17.27 -5.53
CA PRO A 218 11.41 16.75 -4.72
C PRO A 218 10.65 15.58 -5.36
N ALA A 219 10.95 15.19 -6.60
CA ALA A 219 10.31 14.07 -7.27
C ALA A 219 10.78 12.72 -6.71
N LEU A 220 9.83 11.81 -6.46
CA LEU A 220 10.13 10.40 -6.14
C LEU A 220 10.47 9.63 -7.41
N PHE A 221 9.71 9.88 -8.48
CA PHE A 221 9.91 9.29 -9.80
C PHE A 221 10.50 10.31 -10.75
N VAL A 222 11.59 9.93 -11.42
CA VAL A 222 12.26 10.75 -12.43
C VAL A 222 12.47 9.95 -13.71
N PRO A 223 12.59 10.59 -14.87
CA PRO A 223 12.93 9.90 -16.11
C PRO A 223 14.28 9.19 -16.02
N THR A 224 14.42 8.04 -16.68
CA THR A 224 15.71 7.40 -16.92
C THR A 224 16.62 8.31 -17.75
N ARG A 225 17.93 8.01 -17.77
CA ARG A 225 18.92 8.73 -18.60
C ARG A 225 18.53 8.77 -20.10
N ALA A 226 17.85 7.73 -20.58
CA ALA A 226 17.38 7.62 -21.96
C ALA A 226 16.02 8.32 -22.17
N GLY A 227 15.34 8.75 -21.10
CA GLY A 227 14.04 9.41 -21.14
C GLY A 227 12.86 8.49 -21.45
N ASP A 228 13.10 7.18 -21.58
CA ASP A 228 12.11 6.18 -22.03
C ASP A 228 11.26 5.61 -20.88
N ARG A 229 11.76 5.66 -19.64
CA ARG A 229 11.20 4.96 -18.48
C ARG A 229 11.28 5.83 -17.22
N TRP A 230 10.65 5.35 -16.16
CA TRP A 230 10.72 5.95 -14.83
C TRP A 230 11.75 5.23 -13.96
N THR A 231 12.48 5.99 -13.14
CA THR A 231 13.37 5.49 -12.09
C THR A 231 13.10 6.23 -10.78
N LEU A 232 13.55 5.65 -9.67
CA LEU A 232 13.40 6.25 -8.33
C LEU A 232 14.55 7.22 -8.04
N ASN A 233 14.23 8.31 -7.34
CA ASN A 233 15.23 9.22 -6.80
C ASN A 233 15.74 8.75 -5.43
N PHE A 234 16.92 8.13 -5.41
CA PHE A 234 17.62 7.66 -4.20
C PHE A 234 18.22 8.79 -3.35
N GLY A 235 18.06 10.06 -3.76
CA GLY A 235 18.25 11.20 -2.87
C GLY A 235 17.15 11.31 -1.81
N ARG A 236 16.05 10.56 -1.96
CA ARG A 236 14.90 10.57 -1.06
C ARG A 236 14.90 9.35 -0.13
N PRO A 237 14.65 9.54 1.18
CA PRO A 237 14.58 8.44 2.13
C PRO A 237 13.46 7.44 1.81
N VAL A 238 12.37 7.92 1.18
CA VAL A 238 11.26 7.08 0.74
C VAL A 238 11.68 6.06 -0.32
N ALA A 239 12.54 6.45 -1.29
CA ALA A 239 13.03 5.52 -2.30
C ALA A 239 13.90 4.40 -1.69
N VAL A 240 14.73 4.75 -0.69
CA VAL A 240 15.53 3.78 0.05
C VAL A 240 14.64 2.85 0.86
N ALA A 241 13.61 3.38 1.53
CA ALA A 241 12.63 2.58 2.27
C ALA A 241 11.87 1.61 1.35
N LEU A 242 11.39 2.08 0.18
CA LEU A 242 10.74 1.25 -0.83
C LEU A 242 11.65 0.11 -1.29
N MET A 243 12.90 0.43 -1.63
CA MET A 243 13.89 -0.59 -2.01
C MET A 243 14.11 -1.60 -0.88
N GLY A 244 14.26 -1.13 0.36
CA GLY A 244 14.41 -1.99 1.53
C GLY A 244 13.24 -2.96 1.71
N VAL A 245 11.99 -2.47 1.63
CA VAL A 245 10.79 -3.31 1.72
C VAL A 245 10.75 -4.35 0.60
N ILE A 246 11.04 -3.95 -0.66
CA ILE A 246 11.06 -4.88 -1.80
C ILE A 246 12.12 -5.96 -1.61
N LEU A 247 13.33 -5.61 -1.17
CA LEU A 247 14.40 -6.58 -0.93
C LEU A 247 14.07 -7.53 0.23
N ILE A 248 13.49 -7.01 1.31
CA ILE A 248 13.09 -7.82 2.46
C ILE A 248 12.03 -8.83 2.05
N VAL A 249 10.98 -8.39 1.37
CA VAL A 249 9.84 -9.25 0.97
C VAL A 249 10.23 -10.19 -0.16
N GLY A 250 10.97 -9.73 -1.16
CA GLY A 250 11.27 -10.49 -2.37
C GLY A 250 12.46 -11.44 -2.26
N ILE A 251 13.40 -11.17 -1.34
CA ILE A 251 14.65 -11.94 -1.25
C ILE A 251 14.88 -12.46 0.17
N VAL A 252 14.95 -11.56 1.15
CA VAL A 252 15.41 -11.94 2.50
C VAL A 252 14.42 -12.89 3.18
N ALA A 253 13.12 -12.56 3.17
CA ALA A 253 12.10 -13.38 3.82
C ALA A 253 11.97 -14.78 3.17
N PRO A 254 11.86 -14.93 1.84
CA PRO A 254 11.87 -16.24 1.20
C PRO A 254 13.13 -17.06 1.49
N ALA A 255 14.32 -16.43 1.44
CA ALA A 255 15.58 -17.12 1.73
C ALA A 255 15.64 -17.61 3.18
N LEU A 256 15.15 -16.81 4.12
CA LEU A 256 15.10 -17.17 5.53
C LEU A 256 14.09 -18.29 5.80
N ILE A 257 12.90 -18.24 5.19
CA ILE A 257 11.91 -19.32 5.26
C ILE A 257 12.50 -20.61 4.70
N LEU A 258 13.12 -20.56 3.52
CA LEU A 258 13.75 -21.72 2.90
C LEU A 258 14.85 -22.30 3.81
N GLY A 259 15.73 -21.44 4.34
CA GLY A 259 16.82 -21.85 5.23
C GLY A 259 16.35 -22.43 6.58
N LEU A 260 15.18 -22.03 7.06
CA LEU A 260 14.55 -22.64 8.25
C LEU A 260 13.82 -23.95 7.91
N SER A 261 13.25 -24.07 6.71
CA SER A 261 12.51 -25.27 6.29
C SER A 261 13.40 -26.44 5.87
N LEU A 262 14.66 -26.15 5.50
CA LEU A 262 15.67 -27.13 5.13
C LEU A 262 16.53 -27.59 6.34
N ARG A 263 16.22 -27.11 7.55
CA ARG A 263 16.83 -27.55 8.81
C ARG A 263 15.91 -28.50 9.53
#